data_AF-A0A7X6SHD7-F1
#
_entry.id   AF-A0A7X6SHD7-F1
#
_cell.length_a   1.000
_cell.length_b   1.000
_cell.length_c   1.000
_cell.angle_alpha   90.00
_cell.angle_beta   90.00
_cell.angle_gamma   90.00
#
_symmetry.space_group_name_H-M   'P 1'
#
loop_
_entity.id
_entity.type
_entity.pdbx_description
1 polymer ?
#
loop_
_entity_poly.entity_id
_entity_poly.type
_entity_poly.pdbx_seq_one_letter_code
_entity_poly.pdbx_strand_id
1 'polypeptide(L)'
;MNPNEENNVPKTEQGMQAIKIGELKQPKSRMTSLIMFVVITLFIAVVFFLPDINNFVKKMTEPPVPVDKTSTITFEDNNNDFFAINSNSKIFISNHRLSMFTINSVNSTLEFKITHYNNEQSNIDGKNWYINFYDRDKNLIDFVKITGQIVGKDQELNFKVNLTEQTKEAAYMKIGKISENEYPEITYLTNDQNEKYFVCEKDSKEYSYFFNEHKLYKVIEEYNANYAEIDRDSNVGEGSSVKLSEVVKETYQLKHNNFAGTSYANSSFAETDEGFIFRVEIDLTDGQYSTTDDKYFSKDMDAKVLNFQMKSQGYNCQ
;
A
#
# COMPACT_ATOMS: atom_id res chain seq x y z
N MET A 1 92.64 49.10 31.94
CA MET A 1 92.57 47.82 32.69
C MET A 1 91.83 46.82 31.83
N ASN A 2 92.19 45.54 31.94
CA ASN A 2 91.49 44.38 31.34
C ASN A 2 90.18 44.08 32.14
N PRO A 3 89.29 43.12 31.78
CA PRO A 3 89.26 42.23 30.58
C PRO A 3 87.84 41.97 29.97
N ASN A 4 87.77 41.04 28.98
CA ASN A 4 86.63 40.19 28.55
C ASN A 4 85.40 40.87 27.84
N GLU A 5 84.61 40.25 26.93
CA GLU A 5 84.55 38.94 26.20
C GLU A 5 83.58 39.13 24.98
N GLU A 6 83.33 38.27 23.97
CA GLU A 6 83.69 36.88 23.62
C GLU A 6 83.83 36.75 22.06
N ASN A 7 83.36 35.67 21.37
CA ASN A 7 83.54 35.41 19.92
C ASN A 7 82.27 35.45 19.03
N ASN A 8 82.47 35.62 17.71
CA ASN A 8 81.59 35.05 16.66
C ASN A 8 82.31 34.94 15.29
N VAL A 9 81.96 33.94 14.46
CA VAL A 9 82.66 33.61 13.19
C VAL A 9 81.67 33.52 12.00
N PRO A 10 81.99 34.13 10.84
CA PRO A 10 81.38 33.82 9.55
C PRO A 10 82.36 33.15 8.55
N LYS A 11 81.84 32.48 7.51
CA LYS A 11 82.61 31.74 6.49
C LYS A 11 82.00 31.92 5.10
N THR A 12 82.81 32.18 4.06
CA THR A 12 82.33 32.40 2.68
C THR A 12 83.31 31.85 1.60
N GLU A 13 82.80 30.91 0.79
CA GLU A 13 83.00 30.59 -0.65
C GLU A 13 84.34 30.57 -1.43
N GLN A 14 84.23 29.90 -2.60
CA GLN A 14 85.07 29.85 -3.83
C GLN A 14 86.30 28.92 -3.83
N GLY A 15 86.59 28.09 -4.85
CA GLY A 15 85.81 27.66 -6.03
C GLY A 15 86.66 27.55 -7.32
N MET A 16 86.77 26.37 -7.97
CA MET A 16 87.13 26.26 -9.41
C MET A 16 86.90 24.86 -10.04
N GLN A 17 86.02 24.84 -11.05
CA GLN A 17 85.96 24.07 -12.32
C GLN A 17 86.44 22.60 -12.44
N ALA A 18 85.61 21.79 -13.10
CA ALA A 18 85.96 20.49 -13.70
C ALA A 18 85.65 20.46 -15.21
N ILE A 19 86.46 19.73 -15.97
CA ILE A 19 86.49 19.71 -17.44
C ILE A 19 85.39 18.81 -18.03
N LYS A 20 84.76 19.24 -19.14
CA LYS A 20 83.80 18.41 -19.90
C LYS A 20 84.52 17.38 -20.77
N ILE A 21 84.11 16.11 -20.67
CA ILE A 21 84.36 15.08 -21.68
C ILE A 21 83.03 14.36 -21.96
N GLY A 22 82.68 14.23 -23.25
CA GLY A 22 81.51 13.47 -23.70
C GLY A 22 80.31 14.31 -24.16
N GLU A 23 80.30 14.69 -25.45
CA GLU A 23 79.04 15.00 -26.13
C GLU A 23 78.33 13.70 -26.52
N LEU A 24 77.15 13.46 -25.97
CA LEU A 24 76.18 12.53 -26.56
C LEU A 24 75.10 13.35 -27.27
N LYS A 25 75.14 13.37 -28.60
CA LYS A 25 74.08 13.96 -29.43
C LYS A 25 72.77 13.18 -29.22
N GLN A 26 71.88 13.70 -28.38
CA GLN A 26 70.50 13.24 -28.35
C GLN A 26 69.79 13.67 -29.64
N PRO A 27 69.17 12.76 -30.41
CA PRO A 27 68.34 13.15 -31.55
C PRO A 27 67.12 13.94 -31.07
N LYS A 28 66.71 14.95 -31.85
CA LYS A 28 65.61 15.90 -31.56
C LYS A 28 64.22 15.21 -31.54
N SER A 29 63.94 14.42 -30.50
CA SER A 29 62.68 13.71 -30.29
C SER A 29 61.59 14.59 -29.64
N ARG A 30 61.36 15.80 -30.18
CA ARG A 30 60.27 16.69 -29.71
C ARG A 30 58.93 16.48 -30.42
N MET A 31 58.92 15.74 -31.54
CA MET A 31 57.72 15.59 -32.37
C MET A 31 56.85 14.37 -31.97
N THR A 32 57.48 13.28 -31.53
CA THR A 32 56.80 12.03 -31.12
C THR A 32 55.97 12.19 -29.85
N SER A 33 56.47 12.91 -28.84
CA SER A 33 55.73 13.16 -27.60
C SER A 33 54.45 13.98 -27.82
N LEU A 34 54.48 14.98 -28.71
CA LEU A 34 53.33 15.82 -29.01
C LEU A 34 52.25 15.07 -29.82
N ILE A 35 52.67 14.24 -30.79
CA ILE A 35 51.76 13.35 -31.54
C ILE A 35 51.11 12.34 -30.59
N MET A 36 51.88 11.73 -29.67
CA MET A 36 51.33 10.80 -28.67
C MET A 36 50.29 11.46 -27.76
N PHE A 37 50.53 12.72 -27.35
CA PHE A 37 49.57 13.48 -26.54
C PHE A 37 48.26 13.74 -27.32
N VAL A 38 48.36 14.17 -28.58
CA VAL A 38 47.18 14.39 -29.46
C VAL A 38 46.38 13.10 -29.65
N VAL A 39 47.05 11.96 -29.88
CA VAL A 39 46.37 10.65 -30.03
C VAL A 39 45.67 10.23 -28.73
N ILE A 40 46.30 10.41 -27.56
CA ILE A 40 45.68 10.09 -26.26
C ILE A 40 44.48 11.01 -25.99
N THR A 41 44.59 12.32 -26.24
CA THR A 41 43.46 13.25 -26.06
C THR A 41 42.30 12.93 -27.00
N LEU A 42 42.59 12.55 -28.25
CA LEU A 42 41.56 12.09 -29.20
C LEU A 42 40.89 10.80 -28.72
N PHE A 43 41.65 9.84 -28.18
CA PHE A 43 41.12 8.58 -27.67
C PHE A 43 40.22 8.80 -26.44
N ILE A 44 40.63 9.68 -25.51
CA ILE A 44 39.81 10.08 -24.36
C ILE A 44 38.51 10.75 -24.82
N ALA A 45 38.57 11.65 -25.81
CA ALA A 45 37.37 12.30 -26.36
C ALA A 45 36.42 11.26 -26.99
N VAL A 46 36.92 10.31 -27.79
CA VAL A 46 36.10 9.25 -28.39
C VAL A 46 35.45 8.37 -27.31
N VAL A 47 36.16 8.02 -26.24
CA VAL A 47 35.59 7.26 -25.11
C VAL A 47 34.54 8.07 -24.34
N PHE A 48 34.73 9.38 -24.20
CA PHE A 48 33.77 10.27 -23.53
C PHE A 48 32.48 10.47 -24.35
N PHE A 49 32.56 10.53 -25.69
CA PHE A 49 31.39 10.69 -26.58
C PHE A 49 30.78 9.36 -27.05
N LEU A 50 31.41 8.21 -26.81
CA LEU A 50 30.87 6.88 -27.14
C LEU A 50 29.47 6.61 -26.53
N PRO A 51 29.16 6.99 -25.26
CA PRO A 51 27.81 6.88 -24.71
C PRO A 51 26.77 7.69 -25.48
N ASP A 52 27.11 8.92 -25.86
CA ASP A 52 26.20 9.81 -26.58
C ASP A 52 25.96 9.36 -28.03
N ILE A 53 26.99 8.83 -28.70
CA ILE A 53 26.86 8.21 -30.02
C ILE A 53 25.97 6.96 -29.94
N ASN A 54 26.13 6.13 -28.90
CA ASN A 54 25.28 4.96 -28.70
C ASN A 54 23.80 5.35 -28.46
N ASN A 55 23.56 6.40 -27.66
CA ASN A 55 22.22 6.97 -27.44
C ASN A 55 21.64 7.57 -28.73
N PHE A 56 22.44 8.25 -29.54
CA PHE A 56 22.04 8.84 -30.81
C PHE A 56 21.70 7.76 -31.86
N VAL A 57 22.50 6.70 -31.95
CA VAL A 57 22.25 5.56 -32.85
C VAL A 57 20.98 4.83 -32.44
N LYS A 58 20.79 4.51 -31.14
CA LYS A 58 19.52 3.95 -30.63
C LYS A 58 18.31 4.77 -31.07
N LYS A 59 18.37 6.09 -30.92
CA LYS A 59 17.30 7.03 -31.30
C LYS A 59 17.03 7.10 -32.83
N MET A 60 17.95 6.62 -33.67
CA MET A 60 17.83 6.57 -35.13
C MET A 60 17.45 5.18 -35.67
N THR A 61 17.83 4.09 -34.99
CA THR A 61 17.61 2.71 -35.47
C THR A 61 16.50 1.95 -34.75
N GLU A 62 16.08 2.39 -33.56
CA GLU A 62 14.85 1.89 -32.95
C GLU A 62 13.66 2.50 -33.71
N PRO A 63 12.73 1.70 -34.27
CA PRO A 63 11.52 2.24 -34.89
C PRO A 63 10.74 3.03 -33.84
N PRO A 64 9.98 4.07 -34.21
CA PRO A 64 9.25 4.87 -33.25
C PRO A 64 8.28 3.97 -32.48
N VAL A 65 8.62 3.70 -31.20
CA VAL A 65 7.67 3.17 -30.24
C VAL A 65 6.47 4.11 -30.32
N PRO A 66 5.25 3.61 -30.58
CA PRO A 66 4.09 4.48 -30.68
C PRO A 66 4.04 5.29 -29.39
N VAL A 67 4.02 6.61 -29.52
CA VAL A 67 3.86 7.53 -28.39
C VAL A 67 2.41 7.39 -27.94
N ASP A 68 2.16 6.32 -27.20
CA ASP A 68 1.00 6.19 -26.37
C ASP A 68 1.08 7.38 -25.40
N LYS A 69 0.08 8.26 -25.44
CA LYS A 69 0.06 9.49 -24.65
C LYS A 69 -0.17 9.13 -23.19
N THR A 70 0.88 8.63 -22.54
CA THR A 70 0.95 8.49 -21.10
C THR A 70 1.08 9.89 -20.53
N SER A 71 -0.08 10.51 -20.29
CA SER A 71 -0.23 11.70 -19.47
C SER A 71 0.33 11.38 -18.10
N THR A 72 1.61 11.72 -17.90
CA THR A 72 2.30 11.57 -16.62
C THR A 72 1.83 12.70 -15.73
N ILE A 73 0.74 12.44 -15.02
CA ILE A 73 0.17 13.35 -14.05
C ILE A 73 0.92 13.12 -12.73
N THR A 74 1.88 13.99 -12.45
CA THR A 74 2.46 14.16 -11.11
C THR A 74 1.69 15.26 -10.41
N PHE A 75 1.06 14.94 -9.29
CA PHE A 75 0.42 15.93 -8.42
C PHE A 75 1.02 15.87 -7.01
N GLU A 76 1.21 17.06 -6.44
CA GLU A 76 1.45 17.23 -5.02
C GLU A 76 0.17 16.87 -4.24
N ASP A 77 0.37 16.46 -2.99
CA ASP A 77 -0.68 16.09 -2.05
C ASP A 77 -1.63 17.28 -1.82
N ASN A 78 -2.78 17.31 -2.51
CA ASN A 78 -4.03 18.07 -2.26
C ASN A 78 -4.83 18.33 -3.56
N ASN A 79 -5.73 17.42 -3.99
CA ASN A 79 -7.07 17.79 -4.49
C ASN A 79 -8.01 16.60 -4.77
N ASN A 80 -9.32 16.90 -4.83
CA ASN A 80 -10.45 15.98 -4.99
C ASN A 80 -10.63 15.43 -6.42
N ASP A 81 -9.56 15.07 -7.11
CA ASP A 81 -9.64 14.75 -8.54
C ASP A 81 -10.15 13.34 -8.80
N PHE A 82 -11.18 13.27 -9.66
CA PHE A 82 -11.78 12.03 -10.17
C PHE A 82 -10.91 11.50 -11.31
N PHE A 83 -10.35 10.31 -11.16
CA PHE A 83 -9.51 9.66 -12.17
C PHE A 83 -10.37 8.77 -13.07
N ALA A 84 -10.15 8.81 -14.39
CA ALA A 84 -10.72 7.81 -15.29
C ALA A 84 -10.02 6.45 -15.07
N ILE A 85 -10.80 5.37 -14.95
CA ILE A 85 -10.27 4.03 -14.73
C ILE A 85 -9.56 3.55 -16.00
N ASN A 86 -8.23 3.48 -15.98
CA ASN A 86 -7.43 2.99 -17.09
C ASN A 86 -6.09 2.40 -16.63
N SER A 87 -5.54 1.48 -17.41
CA SER A 87 -4.32 0.73 -17.09
C SER A 87 -3.04 1.58 -17.05
N ASN A 88 -3.04 2.74 -17.69
CA ASN A 88 -1.92 3.68 -17.73
C ASN A 88 -1.92 4.66 -16.54
N SER A 89 -3.02 4.77 -15.79
CA SER A 89 -3.13 5.62 -14.60
C SER A 89 -2.13 5.22 -13.52
N LYS A 90 -1.52 6.25 -12.91
CA LYS A 90 -0.63 6.14 -11.75
C LYS A 90 -1.09 7.16 -10.72
N ILE A 91 -1.37 6.70 -9.51
CA ILE A 91 -1.84 7.52 -8.39
C ILE A 91 -0.81 7.37 -7.28
N PHE A 92 -0.29 8.48 -6.75
CA PHE A 92 0.72 8.48 -5.71
C PHE A 92 0.07 8.91 -4.39
N ILE A 93 0.28 8.14 -3.31
CA ILE A 93 -0.30 8.40 -1.99
C ILE A 93 0.75 8.09 -0.93
N SER A 94 1.19 9.14 -0.23
CA SER A 94 2.35 9.05 0.68
C SER A 94 3.54 8.38 -0.05
N ASN A 95 4.14 7.33 0.54
CA ASN A 95 5.27 6.59 -0.03
C ASN A 95 4.86 5.44 -0.99
N HIS A 96 3.68 5.50 -1.61
CA HIS A 96 3.15 4.42 -2.47
C HIS A 96 2.71 4.93 -3.85
N ARG A 97 2.88 4.10 -4.88
CA ARG A 97 2.22 4.26 -6.20
C ARG A 97 1.21 3.15 -6.38
N LEU A 98 0.00 3.52 -6.71
CA LEU A 98 -1.05 2.63 -7.19
C LEU A 98 -1.13 2.76 -8.72
N SER A 99 -1.20 1.65 -9.44
CA SER A 99 -1.10 1.63 -10.91
C SER A 99 -1.70 0.38 -11.55
N MET A 100 -1.79 0.35 -12.89
CA MET A 100 -2.28 -0.80 -13.68
C MET A 100 -3.76 -1.15 -13.46
N PHE A 101 -4.60 -0.16 -13.13
CA PHE A 101 -6.04 -0.32 -12.92
C PHE A 101 -6.74 -0.91 -14.15
N THR A 102 -7.20 -2.15 -14.02
CA THR A 102 -7.81 -2.92 -15.11
C THR A 102 -9.10 -3.56 -14.61
N ILE A 103 -10.25 -3.16 -15.16
CA ILE A 103 -11.52 -3.86 -14.91
C ILE A 103 -11.64 -5.03 -15.87
N ASN A 104 -11.78 -6.23 -15.31
CA ASN A 104 -12.18 -7.43 -16.04
C ASN A 104 -13.70 -7.59 -15.90
N SER A 105 -14.44 -7.16 -16.92
CA SER A 105 -15.91 -7.19 -16.92
C SER A 105 -16.50 -8.61 -16.89
N VAL A 106 -15.74 -9.62 -17.33
CA VAL A 106 -16.17 -11.04 -17.34
C VAL A 106 -16.14 -11.62 -15.93
N ASN A 107 -15.06 -11.35 -15.18
CA ASN A 107 -14.87 -11.88 -13.83
C ASN A 107 -15.35 -10.91 -12.74
N SER A 108 -15.94 -9.77 -13.12
CA SER A 108 -16.36 -8.71 -12.20
C SER A 108 -15.22 -8.25 -11.28
N THR A 109 -13.99 -8.03 -11.77
CA THR A 109 -12.85 -7.68 -10.89
C THR A 109 -12.05 -6.48 -11.34
N LEU A 110 -11.70 -5.58 -10.42
CA LEU A 110 -10.62 -4.62 -10.59
C LEU A 110 -9.30 -5.29 -10.19
N GLU A 111 -8.34 -5.27 -11.10
CA GLU A 111 -6.95 -5.64 -10.85
C GLU A 111 -6.09 -4.36 -10.83
N PHE A 112 -5.19 -4.23 -9.86
CA PHE A 112 -4.26 -3.11 -9.75
C PHE A 112 -3.00 -3.52 -8.95
N LYS A 113 -1.98 -2.67 -8.97
CA LYS A 113 -0.74 -2.87 -8.21
C LYS A 113 -0.50 -1.74 -7.23
N ILE A 114 0.09 -2.04 -6.09
CA ILE A 114 0.72 -1.04 -5.21
C ILE A 114 2.21 -1.33 -5.10
N THR A 115 3.03 -0.30 -5.37
CA THR A 115 4.49 -0.29 -5.16
C THR A 115 4.82 0.61 -3.97
N HIS A 116 5.68 0.17 -3.05
CA HIS A 116 6.18 0.99 -1.94
C HIS A 116 7.60 1.52 -2.22
N TYR A 117 7.89 2.79 -1.90
CA TYR A 117 9.19 3.42 -2.23
C TYR A 117 10.11 3.75 -1.07
N ASN A 118 9.64 3.65 0.18
CA ASN A 118 10.52 3.82 1.33
C ASN A 118 11.23 2.49 1.66
N ASN A 119 12.35 2.57 2.38
CA ASN A 119 13.13 1.41 2.82
C ASN A 119 12.48 0.67 4.02
N GLU A 120 11.42 1.24 4.59
CA GLU A 120 10.69 0.68 5.74
C GLU A 120 9.61 -0.30 5.29
N GLN A 121 9.17 -1.17 6.20
CA GLN A 121 7.98 -2.00 5.99
C GLN A 121 6.72 -1.12 6.08
N SER A 122 5.76 -1.29 5.17
CA SER A 122 4.47 -0.59 5.25
C SER A 122 3.33 -1.60 5.40
N ASN A 123 2.61 -1.48 6.51
CA ASN A 123 1.30 -2.09 6.66
C ASN A 123 0.24 -1.11 6.10
N ILE A 124 -0.59 -1.58 5.16
CA ILE A 124 -1.71 -0.82 4.58
C ILE A 124 -3.02 -1.15 5.31
N ASP A 125 -3.14 -2.29 6.00
CA ASP A 125 -4.36 -2.67 6.73
C ASP A 125 -4.75 -1.66 7.82
N GLY A 126 -3.76 -1.05 8.47
CA GLY A 126 -3.93 0.03 9.43
C GLY A 126 -4.17 1.41 8.80
N LYS A 127 -4.28 1.51 7.47
CA LYS A 127 -4.54 2.74 6.73
C LYS A 127 -5.93 2.66 6.11
N ASN A 128 -6.78 3.61 6.49
CA ASN A 128 -8.14 3.75 5.95
C ASN A 128 -8.11 4.32 4.52
N TRP A 129 -7.57 3.52 3.60
CA TRP A 129 -7.43 3.82 2.18
C TRP A 129 -8.51 3.07 1.41
N TYR A 130 -9.34 3.83 0.70
CA TYR A 130 -10.44 3.30 -0.10
C TYR A 130 -10.28 3.73 -1.56
N ILE A 131 -10.49 2.80 -2.48
CA ILE A 131 -10.78 3.11 -3.89
C ILE A 131 -12.27 3.32 -3.98
N ASN A 132 -12.69 4.53 -4.32
CA ASN A 132 -14.09 4.94 -4.38
C ASN A 132 -14.46 5.04 -5.87
N PHE A 133 -15.54 4.39 -6.29
CA PHE A 133 -16.01 4.31 -7.67
C PHE A 133 -17.23 5.20 -7.88
N TYR A 134 -17.29 5.89 -9.02
CA TYR A 134 -18.35 6.83 -9.32
C TYR A 134 -18.93 6.62 -10.72
N ASP A 135 -20.21 6.93 -10.87
CA ASP A 135 -20.88 7.00 -12.16
C ASP A 135 -20.42 8.22 -12.99
N ARG A 136 -21.03 8.42 -14.17
CA ARG A 136 -20.70 9.53 -15.07
C ARG A 136 -21.10 10.90 -14.50
N ASP A 137 -22.08 10.94 -13.60
CA ASP A 137 -22.58 12.15 -12.94
C ASP A 137 -21.83 12.46 -11.63
N LYS A 138 -20.84 11.61 -11.28
CA LYS A 138 -19.98 11.66 -10.09
C LYS A 138 -20.70 11.32 -8.78
N ASN A 139 -21.78 10.54 -8.83
CA ASN A 139 -22.34 9.93 -7.63
C ASN A 139 -21.50 8.72 -7.21
N LEU A 140 -21.27 8.55 -5.92
CA LEU A 140 -20.54 7.41 -5.36
C LEU A 140 -21.40 6.15 -5.50
N ILE A 141 -20.95 5.17 -6.29
CA ILE A 141 -21.71 3.94 -6.57
C ILE A 141 -21.18 2.72 -5.81
N ASP A 142 -19.88 2.64 -5.56
CA ASP A 142 -19.24 1.55 -4.83
C ASP A 142 -17.83 1.96 -4.40
N PHE A 143 -17.15 1.12 -3.62
CA PHE A 143 -15.85 1.42 -3.03
C PHE A 143 -15.23 0.17 -2.41
N VAL A 144 -13.91 0.18 -2.27
CA VAL A 144 -13.10 -0.97 -1.87
C VAL A 144 -12.05 -0.51 -0.87
N LYS A 145 -11.99 -1.15 0.30
CA LYS A 145 -10.88 -0.97 1.25
C LYS A 145 -9.63 -1.64 0.68
N ILE A 146 -8.51 -0.94 0.69
CA ILE A 146 -7.21 -1.50 0.31
C ILE A 146 -6.60 -2.17 1.55
N THR A 147 -6.40 -3.48 1.49
CA THR A 147 -5.83 -4.29 2.59
C THR A 147 -4.59 -5.08 2.13
N GLY A 148 -3.48 -4.96 2.86
CA GLY A 148 -2.28 -5.76 2.65
C GLY A 148 -1.05 -5.18 3.33
N GLN A 149 0.02 -5.99 3.36
CA GLN A 149 1.32 -5.61 3.90
C GLN A 149 2.39 -5.63 2.79
N ILE A 150 3.16 -4.55 2.65
CA ILE A 150 4.29 -4.46 1.70
C ILE A 150 5.59 -4.43 2.49
N VAL A 151 6.48 -5.39 2.20
CA VAL A 151 7.71 -5.62 2.96
C VAL A 151 8.91 -5.02 2.24
N GLY A 152 9.09 -3.71 2.41
CA GLY A 152 10.28 -2.98 1.96
C GLY A 152 10.17 -2.31 0.58
N LYS A 153 11.28 -1.71 0.16
CA LYS A 153 11.35 -0.83 -1.01
C LYS A 153 11.21 -1.57 -2.34
N ASP A 154 10.53 -0.93 -3.28
CA ASP A 154 10.27 -1.31 -4.67
C ASP A 154 9.55 -2.66 -4.82
N GLN A 155 9.06 -3.25 -3.72
CA GLN A 155 8.16 -4.39 -3.74
C GLN A 155 6.79 -3.99 -4.30
N GLU A 156 6.23 -4.85 -5.14
CA GLU A 156 4.90 -4.71 -5.70
C GLU A 156 3.97 -5.77 -5.11
N LEU A 157 2.80 -5.36 -4.61
CA LEU A 157 1.70 -6.28 -4.31
C LEU A 157 0.62 -6.13 -5.38
N ASN A 158 0.20 -7.26 -5.96
CA ASN A 158 -0.93 -7.32 -6.88
C ASN A 158 -2.21 -7.43 -6.07
N PHE A 159 -3.16 -6.54 -6.34
CA PHE A 159 -4.48 -6.52 -5.77
C PHE A 159 -5.49 -6.96 -6.84
N LYS A 160 -6.42 -7.80 -6.42
CA LYS A 160 -7.60 -8.17 -7.20
C LYS A 160 -8.79 -8.07 -6.29
N VAL A 161 -9.78 -7.28 -6.69
CA VAL A 161 -10.98 -7.05 -5.88
C VAL A 161 -12.22 -7.26 -6.73
N ASN A 162 -13.17 -8.00 -6.15
CA ASN A 162 -14.47 -8.24 -6.76
C ASN A 162 -15.30 -6.95 -6.73
N LEU A 163 -15.99 -6.71 -7.83
CA LEU A 163 -16.82 -5.56 -8.12
C LEU A 163 -18.27 -6.02 -8.19
N THR A 164 -19.21 -5.19 -7.73
CA THR A 164 -20.63 -5.44 -8.02
C THR A 164 -20.93 -5.20 -9.51
N GLU A 165 -22.07 -5.67 -10.01
CA GLU A 165 -22.51 -5.38 -11.38
C GLU A 165 -22.60 -3.87 -11.64
N GLN A 166 -23.03 -3.07 -10.66
CA GLN A 166 -23.11 -1.61 -10.78
C GLN A 166 -21.71 -0.98 -10.94
N THR A 167 -20.72 -1.53 -10.23
CA THR A 167 -19.34 -1.02 -10.20
C THR A 167 -18.55 -1.28 -11.48
N LYS A 168 -18.95 -2.28 -12.29
CA LYS A 168 -18.36 -2.52 -13.62
C LYS A 168 -18.49 -1.32 -14.55
N GLU A 169 -19.58 -0.58 -14.41
CA GLU A 169 -19.92 0.60 -15.22
C GLU A 169 -19.39 1.92 -14.62
N ALA A 170 -18.52 1.84 -13.59
CA ALA A 170 -17.87 2.99 -12.99
C ALA A 170 -17.07 3.80 -14.04
N ALA A 171 -17.41 5.08 -14.17
CA ALA A 171 -16.73 6.00 -15.09
C ALA A 171 -15.46 6.58 -14.46
N TYR A 172 -15.48 6.79 -13.15
CA TYR A 172 -14.39 7.42 -12.41
C TYR A 172 -14.07 6.66 -11.12
N MET A 173 -12.86 6.90 -10.63
CA MET A 173 -12.39 6.47 -9.31
C MET A 173 -11.71 7.63 -8.58
N LYS A 174 -11.77 7.64 -7.24
CA LYS A 174 -11.02 8.53 -6.33
C LYS A 174 -10.36 7.64 -5.29
N ILE A 175 -9.14 7.94 -4.85
CA ILE A 175 -8.51 7.18 -3.76
C ILE A 175 -8.30 8.10 -2.56
N GLY A 176 -8.87 7.73 -1.41
CA GLY A 176 -8.79 8.53 -0.20
C GLY A 176 -10.01 8.37 0.71
N LYS A 177 -10.09 9.22 1.72
CA LYS A 177 -11.25 9.31 2.62
C LYS A 177 -12.45 9.95 1.90
N ILE A 178 -13.64 9.54 2.32
CA ILE A 178 -14.93 10.05 1.87
C ILE A 178 -15.51 10.93 2.99
N SER A 179 -16.10 12.07 2.66
CA SER A 179 -16.76 12.92 3.66
C SER A 179 -18.15 12.39 4.03
N GLU A 180 -18.64 12.71 5.23
CA GLU A 180 -19.88 12.11 5.76
C GLU A 180 -21.13 12.34 4.90
N ASN A 181 -21.13 13.38 4.07
CA ASN A 181 -22.18 13.71 3.12
C ASN A 181 -22.06 13.03 1.75
N GLU A 182 -20.95 12.36 1.45
CA GLU A 182 -20.73 11.62 0.20
C GLU A 182 -21.20 10.15 0.32
N TYR A 183 -21.45 9.63 1.53
CA TYR A 183 -21.94 8.25 1.71
C TYR A 183 -23.38 8.08 1.20
N PRO A 184 -23.71 6.98 0.52
CA PRO A 184 -25.07 6.70 0.07
C PRO A 184 -26.08 6.68 1.23
N GLU A 185 -27.31 7.12 0.93
CA GLU A 185 -28.45 6.89 1.82
C GLU A 185 -28.69 5.39 2.01
N ILE A 186 -29.11 5.00 3.21
CA ILE A 186 -29.46 3.62 3.53
C ILE A 186 -30.93 3.51 3.91
N THR A 187 -31.52 2.36 3.64
CA THR A 187 -32.81 1.98 4.22
C THR A 187 -32.57 1.29 5.57
N TYR A 188 -33.51 1.41 6.49
CA TYR A 188 -33.47 0.71 7.78
C TYR A 188 -34.60 -0.30 7.80
N LEU A 189 -34.31 -1.48 8.34
CA LEU A 189 -35.33 -2.36 8.91
C LEU A 189 -35.79 -1.77 10.26
N THR A 190 -36.95 -2.22 10.74
CA THR A 190 -37.51 -1.79 12.02
C THR A 190 -38.12 -3.01 12.70
N ASN A 191 -37.71 -3.30 13.93
CA ASN A 191 -38.18 -4.47 14.67
C ASN A 191 -39.49 -4.16 15.43
N ASP A 192 -40.06 -5.17 16.09
CA ASP A 192 -41.30 -5.04 16.89
C ASP A 192 -41.20 -4.04 18.06
N GLN A 193 -39.99 -3.60 18.41
CA GLN A 193 -39.70 -2.62 19.45
C GLN A 193 -39.51 -1.19 18.88
N ASN A 194 -39.73 -1.00 17.57
CA ASN A 194 -39.42 0.21 16.80
C ASN A 194 -37.93 0.61 16.79
N GLU A 195 -37.01 -0.31 17.11
CA GLU A 195 -35.59 -0.09 16.93
C GLU A 195 -35.25 -0.16 15.43
N LYS A 196 -34.52 0.84 14.93
CA LYS A 196 -34.00 0.82 13.56
C LYS A 196 -32.73 -0.02 13.50
N TYR A 197 -32.62 -0.88 12.50
CA TYR A 197 -31.44 -1.70 12.30
C TYR A 197 -31.19 -1.99 10.82
N PHE A 198 -30.02 -2.55 10.52
CA PHE A 198 -29.76 -3.27 9.26
C PHE A 198 -28.93 -4.50 9.56
N VAL A 199 -28.99 -5.47 8.64
CA VAL A 199 -28.32 -6.76 8.77
C VAL A 199 -27.21 -6.85 7.72
N CYS A 200 -26.01 -7.26 8.10
CA CYS A 200 -24.87 -7.50 7.22
C CYS A 200 -24.47 -8.97 7.26
N GLU A 201 -24.68 -9.68 6.15
CA GLU A 201 -24.42 -11.11 6.01
C GLU A 201 -23.19 -11.38 5.14
N LYS A 202 -22.38 -12.37 5.53
CA LYS A 202 -21.30 -12.92 4.70
C LYS A 202 -21.03 -14.36 5.12
N ASP A 203 -21.14 -15.28 4.17
CA ASP A 203 -21.07 -16.72 4.42
C ASP A 203 -22.04 -17.10 5.56
N SER A 204 -21.63 -17.88 6.55
CA SER A 204 -22.48 -18.25 7.71
C SER A 204 -22.49 -17.20 8.84
N LYS A 205 -21.96 -15.98 8.61
CA LYS A 205 -21.86 -14.89 9.61
C LYS A 205 -22.86 -13.77 9.33
N GLU A 206 -23.52 -13.33 10.39
CA GLU A 206 -24.45 -12.21 10.40
C GLU A 206 -24.01 -11.15 11.42
N TYR A 207 -24.08 -9.88 11.05
CA TYR A 207 -23.98 -8.75 11.98
C TYR A 207 -25.22 -7.87 11.87
N SER A 208 -26.02 -7.83 12.93
CA SER A 208 -27.18 -6.95 13.06
C SER A 208 -26.81 -5.70 13.86
N TYR A 209 -26.91 -4.51 13.24
CA TYR A 209 -26.51 -3.22 13.82
C TYR A 209 -27.73 -2.35 14.11
N PHE A 210 -27.84 -1.83 15.34
CA PHE A 210 -29.01 -1.08 15.82
C PHE A 210 -28.68 0.39 16.08
N PHE A 211 -29.59 1.26 15.66
CA PHE A 211 -29.39 2.70 15.59
C PHE A 211 -30.49 3.49 16.33
N ASN A 212 -30.06 4.42 17.19
CA ASN A 212 -30.94 5.45 17.71
C ASN A 212 -30.81 6.65 16.76
N GLU A 213 -31.93 7.07 16.17
CA GLU A 213 -32.00 7.94 14.98
C GLU A 213 -31.20 7.42 13.77
N HIS A 214 -29.88 7.63 13.79
CA HIS A 214 -28.86 7.27 12.79
C HIS A 214 -27.51 6.83 13.43
N LYS A 215 -27.46 6.70 14.76
CA LYS A 215 -26.23 6.54 15.55
C LYS A 215 -26.21 5.18 16.24
N LEU A 216 -25.11 4.45 16.04
CA LEU A 216 -24.97 3.07 16.52
C LEU A 216 -24.96 3.01 18.05
N TYR A 217 -25.78 2.13 18.63
CA TYR A 217 -25.80 1.87 20.07
C TYR A 217 -25.74 0.39 20.46
N LYS A 218 -26.02 -0.55 19.55
CA LYS A 218 -26.00 -1.99 19.83
C LYS A 218 -25.60 -2.76 18.57
N VAL A 219 -24.79 -3.81 18.72
CA VAL A 219 -24.43 -4.74 17.66
C VAL A 219 -24.63 -6.18 18.13
N ILE A 220 -25.14 -7.03 17.24
CA ILE A 220 -25.28 -8.46 17.45
C ILE A 220 -24.46 -9.17 16.37
N GLU A 221 -23.52 -10.03 16.74
CA GLU A 221 -22.90 -11.01 15.83
C GLU A 221 -23.53 -12.37 16.07
N GLU A 222 -23.94 -13.03 15.00
CA GLU A 222 -24.33 -14.45 14.99
C GLU A 222 -23.46 -15.21 13.99
N TYR A 223 -22.92 -16.36 14.40
CA TYR A 223 -22.17 -17.26 13.53
C TYR A 223 -22.69 -18.68 13.69
N ASN A 224 -23.34 -19.16 12.63
CA ASN A 224 -23.89 -20.51 12.53
C ASN A 224 -22.88 -21.39 11.77
N ALA A 225 -21.87 -21.87 12.49
CA ALA A 225 -20.75 -22.61 11.93
C ALA A 225 -21.17 -24.04 11.52
N ASN A 226 -20.83 -24.47 10.31
CA ASN A 226 -20.89 -25.86 9.89
C ASN A 226 -19.46 -26.40 9.67
N TYR A 227 -19.09 -27.51 10.33
CA TYR A 227 -17.73 -28.04 10.26
C TYR A 227 -17.34 -28.51 8.85
N ALA A 228 -18.27 -29.08 8.09
CA ALA A 228 -17.99 -29.57 6.74
C ALA A 228 -17.75 -28.42 5.75
N GLU A 229 -18.42 -27.28 5.92
CA GLU A 229 -18.18 -26.09 5.10
C GLU A 229 -16.81 -25.45 5.41
N ILE A 230 -16.47 -25.30 6.69
CA ILE A 230 -15.19 -24.72 7.14
C ILE A 230 -14.01 -25.56 6.63
N ASP A 231 -14.08 -26.89 6.79
CA ASP A 231 -12.97 -27.77 6.39
C ASP A 231 -12.85 -27.91 4.86
N ARG A 232 -13.97 -27.82 4.11
CA ARG A 232 -13.98 -27.86 2.63
C ARG A 232 -13.24 -26.67 2.01
N ASP A 233 -13.42 -25.48 2.56
CA ASP A 233 -12.80 -24.26 2.01
C ASP A 233 -11.33 -24.12 2.44
N SER A 234 -10.85 -25.04 3.29
CA SER A 234 -9.46 -25.12 3.73
C SER A 234 -8.60 -25.91 2.74
N ASN A 235 -7.52 -25.30 2.23
CA ASN A 235 -6.45 -26.03 1.51
C ASN A 235 -5.52 -26.79 2.50
N VAL A 236 -6.06 -27.24 3.64
CA VAL A 236 -5.32 -27.99 4.66
C VAL A 236 -5.23 -29.43 4.17
N GLY A 237 -4.12 -29.75 3.50
CA GLY A 237 -3.94 -31.05 2.86
C GLY A 237 -4.09 -32.23 3.81
N GLU A 238 -4.58 -33.35 3.26
CA GLU A 238 -4.71 -34.63 3.96
C GLU A 238 -3.40 -34.99 4.68
N GLY A 239 -3.41 -34.92 6.02
CA GLY A 239 -2.23 -35.22 6.85
C GLY A 239 -1.94 -34.23 7.98
N SER A 240 -2.62 -33.08 8.04
CA SER A 240 -2.54 -32.19 9.22
C SER A 240 -3.40 -32.73 10.36
N SER A 241 -2.85 -32.73 11.58
CA SER A 241 -3.48 -33.32 12.78
C SER A 241 -4.60 -32.48 13.40
N VAL A 242 -4.78 -31.25 12.93
CA VAL A 242 -5.73 -30.25 13.46
C VAL A 242 -6.58 -29.78 12.30
N LYS A 243 -7.90 -29.82 12.46
CA LYS A 243 -8.85 -29.35 11.44
C LYS A 243 -9.05 -27.85 11.54
N LEU A 244 -9.40 -27.19 10.43
CA LEU A 244 -9.69 -25.75 10.47
C LEU A 244 -10.94 -25.48 11.31
N SER A 245 -11.93 -26.37 11.24
CA SER A 245 -13.12 -26.40 12.10
C SER A 245 -12.79 -26.31 13.59
N GLU A 246 -11.78 -27.04 14.07
CA GLU A 246 -11.34 -27.03 15.47
C GLU A 246 -10.72 -25.69 15.87
N VAL A 247 -9.84 -25.11 15.03
CA VAL A 247 -9.22 -23.80 15.28
C VAL A 247 -10.26 -22.67 15.28
N VAL A 248 -11.23 -22.72 14.36
CA VAL A 248 -12.32 -21.75 14.27
C VAL A 248 -13.24 -21.87 15.50
N LYS A 249 -13.56 -23.09 15.93
CA LYS A 249 -14.31 -23.37 17.16
C LYS A 249 -13.61 -22.80 18.40
N GLU A 250 -12.33 -23.11 18.60
CA GLU A 250 -11.54 -22.59 19.73
C GLU A 250 -11.49 -21.06 19.73
N THR A 251 -11.32 -20.44 18.56
CA THR A 251 -11.33 -18.97 18.39
C THR A 251 -12.65 -18.37 18.86
N TYR A 252 -13.78 -18.95 18.46
CA TYR A 252 -15.10 -18.46 18.85
C TYR A 252 -15.45 -18.75 20.31
N GLN A 253 -14.95 -19.84 20.89
CA GLN A 253 -15.10 -20.12 22.31
C GLN A 253 -14.24 -19.19 23.20
N LEU A 254 -13.03 -18.83 22.74
CA LEU A 254 -12.24 -17.76 23.36
C LEU A 254 -12.94 -16.39 23.24
N LYS A 255 -13.52 -16.08 22.07
CA LYS A 255 -14.31 -14.85 21.84
C LYS A 255 -15.51 -14.78 22.80
N HIS A 256 -16.23 -15.89 22.98
CA HIS A 256 -17.28 -16.02 24.01
C HIS A 256 -16.75 -15.75 25.42
N ASN A 257 -15.68 -16.41 25.83
CA ASN A 257 -15.09 -16.25 27.16
C ASN A 257 -14.64 -14.82 27.46
N ASN A 258 -14.22 -14.05 26.44
CA ASN A 258 -13.84 -12.64 26.59
C ASN A 258 -15.04 -11.69 26.81
N PHE A 259 -16.23 -12.06 26.33
CA PHE A 259 -17.48 -11.30 26.56
C PHE A 259 -18.28 -11.80 27.77
N ALA A 260 -18.14 -13.08 28.13
CA ALA A 260 -18.84 -13.71 29.25
C ALA A 260 -18.55 -13.00 30.58
N GLY A 261 -19.61 -12.54 31.26
CA GLY A 261 -19.51 -11.83 32.53
C GLY A 261 -19.08 -10.37 32.44
N THR A 262 -18.92 -9.81 31.23
CA THR A 262 -18.83 -8.35 31.06
C THR A 262 -20.19 -7.69 31.29
N SER A 263 -20.20 -6.42 31.69
CA SER A 263 -21.45 -5.67 31.90
C SER A 263 -22.11 -5.18 30.62
N TYR A 264 -21.37 -5.18 29.51
CA TYR A 264 -21.74 -4.54 28.24
C TYR A 264 -22.04 -5.54 27.12
N ALA A 265 -21.85 -6.84 27.34
CA ALA A 265 -22.13 -7.86 26.34
C ALA A 265 -22.75 -9.13 26.94
N ASN A 266 -23.73 -9.67 26.22
CA ASN A 266 -24.32 -10.98 26.49
C ASN A 266 -23.91 -11.93 25.37
N SER A 267 -23.13 -12.97 25.69
CA SER A 267 -22.65 -13.95 24.72
C SER A 267 -23.09 -15.36 25.07
N SER A 268 -23.39 -16.15 24.04
CA SER A 268 -23.63 -17.59 24.11
C SER A 268 -22.78 -18.33 23.09
N PHE A 269 -22.39 -19.55 23.45
CA PHE A 269 -21.71 -20.51 22.59
C PHE A 269 -22.33 -21.89 22.84
N ALA A 270 -22.79 -22.56 21.79
CA ALA A 270 -23.41 -23.87 21.87
C ALA A 270 -22.91 -24.77 20.74
N GLU A 271 -22.48 -25.99 21.08
CA GLU A 271 -22.15 -26.99 20.07
C GLU A 271 -23.41 -27.65 19.50
N THR A 272 -23.33 -28.08 18.24
CA THR A 272 -24.36 -28.85 17.53
C THR A 272 -23.72 -30.09 16.90
N ASP A 273 -24.52 -31.05 16.45
CA ASP A 273 -24.01 -32.29 15.84
C ASP A 273 -23.16 -32.04 14.57
N GLU A 274 -23.38 -30.92 13.87
CA GLU A 274 -22.70 -30.57 12.62
C GLU A 274 -21.73 -29.38 12.75
N GLY A 275 -21.61 -28.77 13.93
CA GLY A 275 -20.96 -27.46 14.05
C GLY A 275 -21.12 -26.79 15.42
N PHE A 276 -21.26 -25.47 15.41
CA PHE A 276 -21.56 -24.69 16.61
C PHE A 276 -22.29 -23.38 16.26
N ILE A 277 -23.02 -22.85 17.24
CA ILE A 277 -23.66 -21.54 17.18
C ILE A 277 -22.97 -20.63 18.18
N PHE A 278 -22.42 -19.53 17.69
CA PHE A 278 -21.95 -18.42 18.51
C PHE A 278 -22.88 -17.22 18.31
N ARG A 279 -23.25 -16.59 19.42
CA ARG A 279 -23.94 -15.30 19.42
C ARG A 279 -23.30 -14.37 20.44
N VAL A 280 -23.17 -13.10 20.10
CA VAL A 280 -22.91 -12.06 21.09
C VAL A 280 -23.70 -10.80 20.74
N GLU A 281 -24.36 -10.26 21.75
CA GLU A 281 -25.06 -9.00 21.73
C GLU A 281 -24.28 -8.02 22.60
N ILE A 282 -23.87 -6.90 22.02
CA ILE A 282 -22.99 -5.90 22.62
C ILE A 282 -23.78 -4.59 22.70
N ASP A 283 -24.00 -4.12 23.92
CA ASP A 283 -24.54 -2.79 24.20
C ASP A 283 -23.38 -1.80 24.26
N LEU A 284 -23.39 -0.80 23.37
CA LEU A 284 -22.38 0.25 23.28
C LEU A 284 -22.77 1.48 24.12
N THR A 285 -23.93 1.46 24.79
CA THR A 285 -24.34 2.51 25.72
C THR A 285 -23.68 2.37 27.09
N ASP A 286 -23.40 1.13 27.52
CA ASP A 286 -22.81 0.81 28.81
C ASP A 286 -21.30 0.47 28.73
N GLY A 287 -20.50 1.14 29.56
CA GLY A 287 -19.09 0.77 29.82
C GLY A 287 -18.06 1.22 28.79
N GLN A 288 -16.78 0.88 29.05
CA GLN A 288 -15.69 1.09 28.08
C GLN A 288 -15.54 -0.14 27.19
N TYR A 289 -16.22 -0.09 26.05
CA TYR A 289 -16.05 -1.04 24.98
C TYR A 289 -14.68 -0.88 24.30
N SER A 290 -13.90 -1.96 24.19
CA SER A 290 -12.62 -1.97 23.46
C SER A 290 -12.39 -3.33 22.82
N THR A 291 -12.10 -3.32 21.52
CA THR A 291 -11.88 -4.51 20.70
C THR A 291 -10.92 -4.19 19.57
N THR A 292 -10.27 -5.22 19.02
CA THR A 292 -9.48 -5.14 17.79
C THR A 292 -10.20 -5.69 16.56
N ASP A 293 -11.45 -6.17 16.72
CA ASP A 293 -12.25 -6.71 15.61
C ASP A 293 -12.94 -5.56 14.84
N ASP A 294 -12.61 -5.38 13.57
CA ASP A 294 -13.00 -4.21 12.75
C ASP A 294 -14.44 -4.27 12.18
N LYS A 295 -15.27 -5.20 12.66
CA LYS A 295 -16.74 -5.26 12.46
C LYS A 295 -17.50 -4.73 13.67
N TYR A 296 -16.81 -4.48 14.78
CA TYR A 296 -17.38 -3.94 16.00
C TYR A 296 -17.06 -2.46 16.11
N PHE A 297 -17.92 -1.64 15.52
CA PHE A 297 -17.74 -0.20 15.43
C PHE A 297 -18.02 0.51 16.75
N SER A 298 -17.45 1.70 16.91
CA SER A 298 -17.67 2.53 18.09
C SER A 298 -19.11 3.02 18.19
N LYS A 299 -19.57 3.24 19.43
CA LYS A 299 -20.78 4.02 19.73
C LYS A 299 -20.84 5.30 18.90
N ASP A 300 -22.05 5.70 18.51
CA ASP A 300 -22.33 6.92 17.76
C ASP A 300 -21.68 6.99 16.36
N MET A 301 -21.15 5.86 15.84
CA MET A 301 -20.86 5.75 14.40
C MET A 301 -22.16 5.96 13.61
N ASP A 302 -22.06 6.73 12.53
CA ASP A 302 -23.18 6.95 11.62
C ASP A 302 -23.52 5.68 10.84
N ALA A 303 -24.80 5.36 10.76
CA ALA A 303 -25.29 4.16 10.10
C ALA A 303 -24.86 4.07 8.63
N LYS A 304 -24.79 5.20 7.91
CA LYS A 304 -24.32 5.22 6.50
C LYS A 304 -22.85 4.82 6.42
N VAL A 305 -22.01 5.40 7.28
CA VAL A 305 -20.58 5.11 7.39
C VAL A 305 -20.34 3.63 7.74
N LEU A 306 -21.19 3.06 8.58
CA LEU A 306 -21.09 1.65 9.01
C LEU A 306 -21.51 0.68 7.90
N ASN A 307 -22.69 0.88 7.30
CA ASN A 307 -23.21 0.06 6.20
C ASN A 307 -22.20 0.03 5.04
N PHE A 308 -21.60 1.18 4.78
CA PHE A 308 -20.50 1.37 3.86
C PHE A 308 -19.28 0.54 4.26
N GLN A 309 -18.69 0.73 5.44
CA GLN A 309 -17.50 -0.02 5.84
C GLN A 309 -17.71 -1.56 5.80
N MET A 310 -18.88 -2.06 6.15
CA MET A 310 -19.21 -3.49 6.01
C MET A 310 -19.30 -3.96 4.55
N LYS A 311 -19.94 -3.18 3.66
CA LYS A 311 -19.98 -3.46 2.22
C LYS A 311 -18.57 -3.52 1.59
N SER A 312 -17.63 -2.64 1.96
CA SER A 312 -16.24 -2.75 1.47
C SER A 312 -15.49 -4.00 1.93
N GLN A 313 -15.94 -4.65 3.01
CA GLN A 313 -15.39 -5.93 3.48
C GLN A 313 -16.05 -7.14 2.78
N GLY A 314 -16.96 -6.89 1.83
CA GLY A 314 -17.68 -7.90 1.07
C GLY A 314 -18.87 -8.52 1.82
N TYR A 315 -19.47 -7.80 2.77
CA TYR A 315 -20.77 -8.18 3.35
C TYR A 315 -21.90 -7.65 2.49
N ASN A 316 -22.96 -8.44 2.34
CA ASN A 316 -24.24 -7.97 1.82
C ASN A 316 -25.03 -7.33 2.97
N CYS A 317 -25.32 -6.03 2.90
CA CYS A 317 -26.05 -5.32 3.97
C CYS A 317 -27.39 -4.76 3.50
N GLN A 318 -28.46 -5.13 4.21
CA GLN A 318 -29.87 -4.86 3.92
C GLN A 318 -30.64 -4.26 5.11
#